data_AF-A0A1F6DF25-F1
#
_entry.id   AF-A0A1F6DF25-F1
#
_cell.length_a   1.000
_cell.length_b   1.000
_cell.length_c   1.000
_cell.angle_alpha   90.00
_cell.angle_beta   90.00
_cell.angle_gamma   90.00
#
_symmetry.space_group_name_H-M   'P 1'
#
loop_
_entity.id
_entity.type
_entity.pdbx_description
1 polymer ?
#
loop_
_entity_poly.entity_id
_entity_poly.type
_entity_poly.pdbx_seq_one_letter_code
_entity_poly.pdbx_strand_id
1 'polypeptide(L)'
;MTTQATLQLRIDAKTKNAARKVFDEIGIDMSGAVKLFLTNVIHRQGIPLDLRTENGFTLAQEQALIAEVEEAKQSSRKYATVDALMADLAR
;
A
#
# COMPACT_ATOMS: atom_id res chain seq x y z
N MET A 1 19.12 5.32 -33.44
CA MET A 1 19.93 6.24 -32.60
C MET A 1 19.22 6.37 -31.28
N THR A 2 19.84 5.99 -30.17
CA THR A 2 19.21 6.14 -28.83
C THR A 2 19.45 7.57 -28.36
N THR A 3 18.45 8.44 -28.48
CA THR A 3 18.53 9.81 -27.98
C THR A 3 18.46 9.76 -26.45
N GLN A 4 19.59 10.01 -25.77
CA GLN A 4 19.60 10.11 -24.32
C GLN A 4 19.09 11.48 -23.89
N ALA A 5 18.16 11.50 -22.93
CA ALA A 5 17.63 12.73 -22.32
C ALA A 5 18.08 12.82 -20.85
N THR A 6 18.37 14.02 -20.38
CA THR A 6 18.75 14.28 -18.98
C THR A 6 17.55 14.84 -18.22
N LEU A 7 17.28 14.29 -17.03
CA LEU A 7 16.25 14.79 -16.11
C LEU A 7 16.89 15.63 -15.01
N GLN A 8 16.48 16.89 -14.88
CA GLN A 8 16.86 17.76 -13.77
C GLN A 8 15.65 18.03 -12.88
N LEU A 9 15.76 17.74 -11.58
CA LEU A 9 14.68 17.89 -10.62
C LEU A 9 15.17 18.69 -9.40
N ARG A 10 14.37 19.67 -8.96
CA ARG A 10 14.57 20.37 -7.68
C ARG A 10 13.81 19.63 -6.57
N ILE A 11 14.53 19.26 -5.52
CA ILE A 11 13.99 18.64 -4.31
C ILE A 11 14.73 19.18 -3.09
N ASP A 12 14.09 19.11 -1.93
CA ASP A 12 14.74 19.40 -0.66
C ASP A 12 15.91 18.43 -0.38
N ALA A 13 16.95 18.96 0.27
CA ALA A 13 18.15 18.20 0.59
C ALA A 13 17.89 17.06 1.58
N LYS A 14 17.00 17.25 2.56
CA LYS A 14 16.64 16.20 3.53
C LYS A 14 15.92 15.07 2.82
N THR A 15 14.96 15.37 1.95
CA THR A 15 14.25 14.35 1.14
C THR A 15 15.21 13.57 0.26
N LYS A 16 16.13 14.25 -0.44
CA LYS A 16 17.15 13.60 -1.28
C LYS A 16 18.02 12.62 -0.49
N ASN A 17 18.46 13.04 0.68
CA ASN A 17 19.35 12.24 1.53
C ASN A 17 18.61 11.07 2.17
N ALA A 18 17.36 11.25 2.59
CA ALA A 18 16.52 10.19 3.12
C ALA A 18 16.25 9.11 2.06
N ALA A 19 15.83 9.49 0.86
CA ALA A 19 15.60 8.56 -0.24
C ALA A 19 16.87 7.80 -0.63
N ARG A 20 18.03 8.48 -0.64
CA ARG A 20 19.32 7.85 -0.95
C ARG A 20 19.65 6.71 0.02
N LYS A 21 19.49 6.92 1.33
CA LYS A 21 19.75 5.88 2.33
C LYS A 21 18.91 4.63 2.08
N VAL A 22 17.62 4.82 1.80
CA VAL A 22 16.69 3.72 1.50
C VAL A 22 17.11 2.96 0.24
N PHE A 23 17.51 3.66 -0.82
CA PHE A 23 17.94 3.00 -2.05
C PHE A 23 19.30 2.30 -1.89
N ASP A 24 20.22 2.87 -1.12
CA ASP A 24 21.52 2.27 -0.81
C ASP A 24 21.35 0.96 -0.02
N GLU A 25 20.37 0.88 0.89
CA GLU A 25 20.04 -0.36 1.62
C GLU A 25 19.57 -1.50 0.70
N ILE A 26 18.92 -1.15 -0.42
CA ILE A 26 18.40 -2.10 -1.42
C ILE A 26 19.43 -2.30 -2.57
N GLY A 27 20.56 -1.59 -2.55
CA GLY A 27 21.62 -1.69 -3.55
C GLY A 27 21.29 -1.02 -4.90
N ILE A 28 20.42 0.00 -4.90
CA ILE A 28 20.01 0.73 -6.10
C ILE A 28 20.47 2.19 -6.00
N ASP A 29 20.98 2.75 -7.09
CA ASP A 29 21.36 4.16 -7.13
C ASP A 29 20.14 5.07 -7.37
N MET A 30 20.26 6.34 -7.02
CA MET A 30 19.17 7.32 -7.18
C MET A 30 18.63 7.39 -8.62
N SER A 31 19.50 7.32 -9.62
CA SER A 31 19.09 7.36 -11.02
C SER A 31 18.40 6.07 -11.46
N GLY A 32 18.86 4.91 -10.99
CA GLY A 32 18.18 3.63 -11.18
C GLY A 32 16.77 3.63 -10.59
N ALA A 33 16.60 4.12 -9.36
CA ALA A 33 15.30 4.23 -8.71
C ALA A 33 14.32 5.10 -9.50
N VAL A 34 14.76 6.27 -9.99
CA VAL A 34 13.93 7.16 -10.81
C VAL A 34 13.58 6.52 -12.16
N LYS A 35 14.51 5.80 -12.80
CA LYS A 35 14.22 5.04 -14.03
C LYS A 35 13.15 3.98 -13.78
N LEU A 36 13.28 3.19 -12.71
CA LEU A 36 12.29 2.17 -12.34
C LEU A 36 10.90 2.77 -12.10
N PHE A 37 10.83 3.93 -11.44
CA PHE A 37 9.58 4.66 -11.24
C PHE A 37 8.93 5.05 -12.57
N LEU A 38 9.69 5.69 -13.48
CA LEU A 38 9.17 6.10 -14.79
C LEU A 38 8.75 4.90 -15.65
N THR A 39 9.52 3.81 -15.63
CA THR A 39 9.14 2.57 -16.32
C THR A 39 7.83 1.99 -15.77
N ASN A 40 7.62 2.05 -14.45
CA ASN A 40 6.35 1.64 -13.85
C ASN A 40 5.18 2.53 -14.28
N VAL A 41 5.37 3.85 -14.36
CA VAL A 41 4.34 4.78 -14.87
C VAL A 41 3.92 4.39 -16.28
N ILE A 42 4.89 4.10 -17.15
CA ILE A 42 4.63 3.69 -18.54
C ILE A 42 3.84 2.37 -18.58
N HIS A 43 4.28 1.36 -17.82
CA HIS A 43 3.64 0.04 -17.82
C HIS A 43 2.21 0.07 -17.26
N ARG A 44 1.96 0.85 -16.21
CA ARG A 44 0.63 0.95 -15.59
C ARG A 44 -0.28 1.98 -16.26
N GLN A 45 0.24 2.77 -17.20
CA GLN A 45 -0.44 3.94 -17.78
C GLN A 45 -1.07 4.85 -16.73
N GLY A 46 -0.37 5.05 -15.62
CA GLY A 46 -0.89 5.75 -14.45
C GLY A 46 0.17 5.98 -13.39
N ILE A 47 -0.18 6.70 -12.32
CA ILE A 47 0.74 6.96 -11.21
C ILE A 47 0.90 5.67 -10.38
N PRO A 48 2.11 5.12 -10.22
CA PRO A 48 2.35 3.85 -9.52
C PRO A 48 2.44 4.08 -8.01
N LEU A 49 1.48 4.82 -7.45
CA LEU A 49 1.28 4.97 -6.02
C LEU A 49 0.03 4.20 -5.65
N ASP A 50 0.17 3.24 -4.74
CA ASP A 50 -1.01 2.61 -4.16
C ASP A 50 -1.68 3.65 -3.25
N LEU A 51 -2.93 4.00 -3.55
CA LEU A 51 -3.74 4.81 -2.64
C LEU A 51 -4.06 3.95 -1.42
N ARG A 52 -3.24 4.10 -0.39
CA ARG A 52 -3.43 3.46 0.90
C ARG A 52 -4.12 4.42 1.86
N THR A 53 -5.03 3.90 2.66
CA THR A 53 -5.66 4.66 3.74
C THR A 53 -4.72 4.76 4.95
N GLU A 54 -5.08 5.53 5.98
CA GLU A 54 -4.24 5.70 7.18
C GLU A 54 -3.84 4.36 7.83
N ASN A 55 -4.68 3.34 7.64
CA ASN A 55 -4.50 1.99 8.16
C ASN A 55 -3.65 1.09 7.24
N GLY A 56 -3.14 1.62 6.12
CA GLY A 56 -2.29 0.89 5.17
C GLY A 56 -3.04 -0.02 4.19
N PHE A 57 -4.37 -0.05 4.24
CA PHE A 57 -5.22 -0.81 3.31
C PHE A 57 -5.41 -0.07 2.00
N THR A 58 -5.61 -0.82 0.92
CA THR A 58 -6.16 -0.21 -0.29
C THR A 58 -7.63 0.16 -0.06
N LEU A 59 -8.15 1.16 -0.78
CA LEU A 59 -9.57 1.55 -0.67
C LEU A 59 -10.53 0.35 -0.85
N ALA A 60 -10.20 -0.57 -1.75
CA ALA A 60 -10.98 -1.79 -1.98
C ALA A 60 -10.94 -2.75 -0.79
N GLN A 61 -9.77 -2.92 -0.16
CA GLN A 61 -9.64 -3.77 1.04
C GLN A 61 -10.42 -3.19 2.22
N GLU A 62 -10.37 -1.88 2.42
CA GLU A 62 -11.12 -1.23 3.49
C GLU A 62 -12.62 -1.35 3.28
N GLN A 63 -13.10 -1.15 2.05
CA GLN A 63 -14.52 -1.35 1.72
C GLN A 63 -14.97 -2.80 1.93
N ALA A 64 -14.14 -3.77 1.56
CA ALA A 64 -14.44 -5.18 1.81
C ALA A 64 -14.52 -5.48 3.32
N LEU A 65 -13.58 -4.96 4.10
CA LEU A 65 -13.57 -5.12 5.56
C LEU A 65 -14.82 -4.51 6.21
N ILE A 66 -15.23 -3.32 5.76
CA ILE A 66 -16.46 -2.65 6.24
C ILE A 66 -17.68 -3.50 5.89
N ALA A 67 -17.77 -4.03 4.67
CA ALA A 67 -18.88 -4.87 4.25
C ALA A 67 -18.98 -6.16 5.07
N GLU A 68 -17.86 -6.86 5.30
CA GLU A 68 -17.79 -8.05 6.15
C GLU A 68 -18.20 -7.75 7.59
N VAL A 69 -17.76 -6.62 8.15
CA VAL A 69 -18.15 -6.20 9.50
C VAL A 69 -19.64 -5.89 9.59
N GLU A 70 -20.23 -5.25 8.57
CA GLU A 70 -21.68 -4.98 8.54
C GLU A 70 -22.49 -6.27 8.38
N GLU A 71 -22.04 -7.22 7.56
CA GLU A 71 -22.67 -8.54 7.43
C GLU A 71 -22.54 -9.36 8.72
N ALA A 72 -21.39 -9.31 9.39
CA ALA A 72 -21.18 -9.93 10.70
C ALA A 72 -22.05 -9.30 11.79
N LYS A 73 -22.32 -7.99 11.74
CA LYS A 73 -23.27 -7.31 12.63
C LYS A 73 -24.71 -7.76 12.38
N GLN A 74 -25.09 -7.98 11.11
CA GLN A 74 -26.44 -8.43 10.74
C GLN A 74 -26.69 -9.92 11.07
N SER A 75 -25.66 -10.75 10.90
CA SER A 75 -25.66 -12.17 11.27
C SER A 75 -25.25 -12.42 12.73
N SER A 76 -25.02 -11.35 13.49
CA SER A 76 -24.54 -11.41 14.87
C SER A 76 -25.54 -12.13 15.77
N ARG A 77 -25.23 -13.37 16.12
CA ARG A 77 -25.91 -14.11 17.17
C ARG A 77 -25.51 -13.51 18.52
N LYS A 78 -26.50 -13.10 19.30
CA LYS A 78 -26.30 -12.66 20.67
C LYS A 78 -26.42 -13.86 21.59
N TYR A 79 -25.38 -14.12 22.37
CA TYR A 79 -25.38 -15.18 23.38
C TYR A 79 -25.54 -14.55 24.76
N ALA A 80 -26.36 -15.17 25.60
CA ALA A 80 -26.60 -14.69 26.97
C ALA A 80 -25.43 -14.99 27.91
N THR A 81 -24.60 -16.00 27.60
CA THR A 81 -23.46 -16.42 28.40
C THR A 81 -22.27 -16.81 27.53
N VAL A 82 -21.06 -16.67 28.09
CA VAL A 82 -19.80 -17.04 27.43
C VAL A 82 -19.78 -18.54 27.11
N ASP A 83 -20.30 -19.39 27.99
CA ASP A 83 -20.37 -20.84 27.75
C ASP A 83 -21.23 -21.20 26.53
N ALA A 84 -22.36 -20.49 26.33
CA ALA A 84 -23.21 -20.70 25.17
C ALA A 84 -22.55 -20.26 23.85
N LEU A 85 -21.72 -19.20 23.90
CA LEU A 85 -20.91 -18.77 22.75
C LEU A 85 -19.83 -19.82 22.42
N MET A 86 -19.08 -20.26 23.42
CA MET A 86 -17.97 -21.22 23.23
C MET A 86 -18.46 -22.59 22.76
N ALA A 87 -19.66 -23.02 23.19
CA ALA A 87 -20.27 -24.26 22.71
C ALA A 87 -20.70 -24.21 21.24
N ASP A 88 -21.10 -23.04 20.71
CA ASP A 88 -21.47 -22.87 19.30
C ASP A 88 -20.23 -22.74 18.39
N LEU A 89 -19.14 -22.14 18.90
CA LEU A 89 -17.86 -22.01 18.19
C LEU A 89 -17.06 -23.33 18.14
N ALA A 90 -17.26 -24.21 19.11
CA ALA A 90 -16.56 -25.50 19.21
C ALA A 90 -17.20 -26.62 18.36
N ARG A 91 -18.17 -26.27 17.49
CA ARG A 91 -18.87 -27.19 16.59
C ARG A 91 -18.20 -27.27 15.23
#